data_AF-A0A2G2VCJ0-F1
#
_entry.id   AF-A0A2G2VCJ0-F1
#
_cell.length_a   1.000
_cell.length_b   1.000
_cell.length_c   1.000
_cell.angle_alpha   90.00
_cell.angle_beta   90.00
_cell.angle_gamma   90.00
#
_symmetry.space_group_name_H-M   'P 1'
#
loop_
_entity.id
_entity.type
_entity.pdbx_description
1 polymer ?
#
loop_
_entity_poly.entity_id
_entity_poly.type
_entity_poly.pdbx_seq_one_letter_code
_entity_poly.pdbx_strand_id
1 'polypeptide(L)'
;MCYGGPSSTKEKTTKWSDRYYISRKVMKEFALKLEKLAENLLDLLCENLCLEKDSLDELILFELLKVITNGRYKSVEHRVIAQQDGNWMSIASFYNPGSDAVIFPAPELIEKAEEENKLKYPKFVFEDYIKLYASLKFQVKEPRFEVMKAMETTINLGPIETV
;
A
#
# COMPACT_ATOMS: atom_id res chain seq x y z
N MET A 1 16.95 -6.55 16.58
CA MET A 1 17.40 -6.38 15.18
C MET A 1 16.94 -7.59 14.39
N CYS A 2 15.88 -7.45 13.59
CA CYS A 2 15.50 -8.42 12.57
C CYS A 2 15.04 -7.60 11.36
N TYR A 3 15.82 -7.61 10.28
CA TYR A 3 15.40 -7.19 8.95
C TYR A 3 14.48 -8.28 8.37
N GLY A 4 13.40 -7.91 7.68
CA GLY A 4 12.49 -8.88 7.07
C GLY A 4 11.87 -8.31 5.80
N GLY A 5 12.27 -8.88 4.66
CA GLY A 5 11.67 -8.65 3.33
C GLY A 5 10.22 -9.15 3.22
N PRO A 6 9.69 -9.33 1.99
CA PRO A 6 8.26 -9.37 1.71
C PRO A 6 7.58 -10.45 2.56
N SER A 7 6.68 -10.02 3.44
CA SER A 7 6.01 -10.90 4.41
C SER A 7 5.02 -11.82 3.68
N SER A 8 5.53 -12.92 3.12
CA SER A 8 4.70 -13.86 2.39
C SER A 8 3.57 -14.38 3.29
N THR A 9 2.40 -14.55 2.69
CA THR A 9 1.20 -15.24 3.21
C THR A 9 1.50 -16.56 3.97
N LYS A 10 2.67 -17.17 3.75
CA LYS A 10 3.10 -18.45 4.33
C LYS A 10 3.29 -18.42 5.85
N GLU A 11 3.63 -17.29 6.46
CA GLU A 11 4.07 -17.23 7.87
C GLU A 11 2.93 -16.94 8.87
N LYS A 12 1.78 -16.44 8.41
CA LYS A 12 0.71 -15.94 9.32
C LYS A 12 -0.25 -17.03 9.83
N THR A 13 -0.37 -18.15 9.11
CA THR A 13 -1.38 -19.20 9.42
C THR A 13 -0.91 -20.25 10.42
N THR A 14 0.40 -20.33 10.71
CA THR A 14 0.98 -21.25 11.71
C THR A 14 0.66 -20.85 13.15
N LYS A 15 0.21 -19.61 13.36
CA LYS A 15 -0.21 -19.10 14.68
C LYS A 15 -1.62 -19.56 15.10
N TRP A 16 -2.42 -20.13 14.20
CA TRP A 16 -3.78 -20.58 14.54
C TRP A 16 -3.76 -21.98 15.15
N SER A 17 -4.46 -22.18 16.26
CA SER A 17 -4.59 -23.48 16.97
C SER A 17 -4.99 -24.62 16.03
N ASP A 18 -4.44 -25.82 16.25
CA ASP A 18 -4.70 -27.05 15.48
C ASP A 18 -6.16 -27.45 15.34
N ARG A 19 -7.03 -27.00 16.25
CA ARG A 19 -8.48 -27.15 16.13
C ARG A 19 -9.05 -26.61 14.81
N TYR A 20 -8.40 -25.62 14.19
CA TYR A 20 -8.84 -24.98 12.96
C TYR A 20 -8.12 -25.51 11.71
N TYR A 21 -7.62 -26.76 11.73
CA TYR A 21 -6.83 -27.32 10.62
C TYR A 21 -7.49 -27.17 9.25
N ILE A 22 -8.77 -27.53 9.12
CA ILE A 22 -9.52 -27.43 7.85
C ILE A 22 -9.59 -25.97 7.40
N SER A 23 -9.99 -25.06 8.30
CA SER A 23 -10.07 -23.64 8.00
C SER A 23 -8.72 -23.06 7.61
N ARG A 24 -7.63 -23.45 8.28
CA ARG A 24 -6.26 -23.05 7.89
C ARG A 24 -5.92 -23.51 6.48
N LYS A 25 -6.22 -24.77 6.14
CA LYS A 25 -5.93 -25.32 4.81
C LYS A 25 -6.69 -24.54 3.73
N VAL A 26 -7.99 -24.32 3.93
CA VAL A 26 -8.83 -23.56 2.99
C VAL A 26 -8.33 -22.11 2.87
N MET A 27 -8.01 -21.44 3.97
CA MET A 27 -7.51 -20.06 3.95
C MET A 27 -6.15 -19.94 3.26
N LYS A 28 -5.28 -20.95 3.37
CA LYS A 28 -4.01 -20.99 2.63
C LYS A 28 -4.24 -21.07 1.12
N GLU A 29 -5.12 -21.98 0.68
CA GLU A 29 -5.47 -22.10 -0.74
C GLU A 29 -6.15 -20.84 -1.28
N PHE A 30 -7.03 -20.22 -0.49
CA PHE A 30 -7.67 -18.95 -0.80
C PHE A 30 -6.66 -17.80 -0.93
N ALA A 31 -5.72 -17.68 0.02
CA ALA A 31 -4.69 -16.65 0.00
C ALA A 31 -3.80 -16.75 -1.24
N LEU A 32 -3.37 -17.97 -1.61
CA LEU A 32 -2.56 -18.18 -2.82
C LEU A 32 -3.29 -17.78 -4.11
N LYS A 33 -4.60 -18.07 -4.19
CA LYS A 33 -5.41 -17.65 -5.35
C LYS A 33 -5.59 -16.14 -5.40
N LEU A 34 -5.76 -15.49 -4.26
CA LEU A 34 -5.87 -14.03 -4.17
C LEU A 34 -4.56 -13.33 -4.50
N GLU A 35 -3.42 -13.89 -4.10
CA GLU A 35 -2.08 -13.39 -4.42
C GLU A 35 -1.88 -13.38 -5.94
N LYS A 36 -2.12 -14.51 -6.61
CA LYS A 36 -2.06 -14.59 -8.07
C LYS A 36 -3.04 -13.65 -8.79
N LEU A 37 -4.24 -13.48 -8.22
CA LEU A 37 -5.22 -12.53 -8.76
C LEU A 37 -4.74 -11.07 -8.62
N ALA A 38 -4.10 -10.73 -7.50
CA ALA A 38 -3.55 -9.41 -7.27
C ALA A 38 -2.41 -9.10 -8.25
N GLU A 39 -1.49 -10.03 -8.49
CA GLU A 39 -0.44 -9.92 -9.51
C GLU A 39 -1.02 -9.64 -10.90
N ASN A 40 -2.00 -10.46 -11.34
CA ASN A 40 -2.66 -10.24 -12.63
C ASN A 40 -3.36 -8.88 -12.74
N LEU A 41 -3.93 -8.39 -11.64
CA LEU A 41 -4.58 -7.07 -11.62
C LEU A 41 -3.55 -5.94 -11.71
N LEU A 42 -2.39 -6.09 -11.05
CA LEU A 42 -1.29 -5.12 -11.14
C LEU A 42 -0.73 -5.05 -12.56
N ASP A 43 -0.57 -6.20 -13.24
CA ASP A 43 -0.18 -6.25 -14.66
C ASP A 43 -1.14 -5.43 -15.54
N LEU A 44 -2.45 -5.65 -15.38
CA LEU A 44 -3.46 -4.89 -16.12
C LEU A 44 -3.43 -3.39 -15.79
N LEU A 45 -3.12 -3.02 -14.55
CA LEU A 45 -2.97 -1.61 -14.18
C LEU A 45 -1.72 -1.00 -14.82
N CYS A 46 -0.59 -1.72 -14.85
CA CYS A 46 0.63 -1.30 -15.54
C CYS A 46 0.38 -1.09 -17.03
N GLU A 47 -0.28 -2.04 -17.70
CA GLU A 47 -0.65 -1.94 -19.12
C GLU A 47 -1.49 -0.69 -19.39
N ASN A 48 -2.54 -0.46 -18.58
CA ASN A 48 -3.41 0.71 -18.72
C ASN A 48 -2.70 2.05 -18.47
N LEU A 49 -1.65 2.04 -17.65
CA LEU A 49 -0.83 3.24 -17.37
C LEU A 49 0.33 3.39 -18.36
N CYS A 50 0.52 2.43 -19.26
CA CYS A 50 1.68 2.32 -20.15
C CYS A 50 3.01 2.33 -19.37
N LEU A 51 3.04 1.58 -18.27
CA LEU A 51 4.23 1.27 -17.49
C LEU A 51 4.80 -0.08 -17.94
N GLU A 52 6.09 -0.30 -17.68
CA GLU A 52 6.66 -1.63 -17.88
C GLU A 52 6.00 -2.65 -16.94
N LYS A 53 5.94 -3.90 -17.39
CA LYS A 53 5.47 -4.98 -16.54
C LYS A 53 6.35 -5.03 -15.28
N ASP A 54 5.74 -5.33 -14.13
CA ASP A 54 6.42 -5.37 -12.82
C ASP A 54 6.87 -3.99 -12.27
N SER A 55 6.44 -2.87 -12.87
CA SER A 55 6.71 -1.53 -12.29
C SER A 55 5.94 -1.25 -10.98
N LEU A 56 4.87 -2.00 -10.73
CA LEU A 56 4.03 -1.88 -9.55
C LEU A 56 4.21 -3.12 -8.67
N ASP A 57 5.16 -3.06 -7.76
CA ASP A 57 5.32 -4.09 -6.74
C ASP A 57 4.25 -3.92 -5.65
N GLU A 58 3.35 -4.89 -5.57
CA GLU A 58 2.39 -5.14 -4.47
C GLU A 58 1.54 -3.95 -3.99
N LEU A 59 0.33 -3.75 -4.53
CA LEU A 59 -0.45 -2.54 -4.19
C LEU A 59 -1.98 -2.73 -4.04
N ILE A 60 -2.48 -2.75 -2.79
CA ILE A 60 -3.92 -2.69 -2.47
C ILE A 60 -4.26 -1.56 -1.48
N LEU A 61 -3.27 -0.97 -0.79
CA LEU A 61 -3.55 0.30 -0.14
C LEU A 61 -3.77 1.34 -1.24
N PHE A 62 -5.03 1.63 -1.53
CA PHE A 62 -5.46 2.55 -2.60
C PHE A 62 -4.78 3.91 -2.55
N GLU A 63 -4.26 4.29 -1.38
CA GLU A 63 -3.49 5.51 -1.15
C GLU A 63 -2.09 5.45 -1.77
N LEU A 64 -1.43 4.29 -1.74
CA LEU A 64 -0.19 4.08 -2.47
C LEU A 64 -0.44 4.12 -3.99
N LEU A 65 -1.56 3.56 -4.46
CA LEU A 65 -1.90 3.62 -5.91
C LEU A 65 -2.08 5.06 -6.35
N LYS A 66 -2.71 5.89 -5.50
CA LYS A 66 -2.84 7.33 -5.72
C LYS A 66 -1.47 8.01 -5.82
N VAL A 67 -0.50 7.64 -4.99
CA VAL A 67 0.87 8.20 -5.05
C VAL A 67 1.59 7.75 -6.32
N ILE A 68 1.67 6.45 -6.59
CA ILE A 68 2.46 5.91 -7.70
C ILE A 68 1.91 6.41 -9.04
N THR A 69 0.59 6.50 -9.17
CA THR A 69 -0.04 7.01 -10.40
C THR A 69 -0.07 8.53 -10.51
N ASN A 70 0.64 9.24 -9.62
CA ASN A 70 0.62 10.70 -9.50
C ASN A 70 -0.81 11.29 -9.46
N GLY A 71 -1.75 10.56 -8.85
CA GLY A 71 -3.14 10.96 -8.67
C GLY A 71 -4.09 10.63 -9.82
N ARG A 72 -3.65 9.93 -10.87
CA ARG A 72 -4.54 9.45 -11.95
C ARG A 72 -5.60 8.51 -11.40
N TYR A 73 -5.22 7.61 -10.50
CA TYR A 73 -6.15 6.79 -9.72
C TYR A 73 -6.33 7.37 -8.32
N LYS A 74 -7.59 7.47 -7.87
CA LYS A 74 -7.95 8.10 -6.59
C LYS A 74 -8.33 7.05 -5.56
N SER A 75 -7.87 7.25 -4.32
CA SER A 75 -8.31 6.45 -3.16
C SER A 75 -9.67 6.94 -2.67
N VAL A 76 -10.70 6.11 -2.81
CA VAL A 76 -12.09 6.44 -2.45
C VAL A 76 -12.37 6.07 -0.99
N GLU A 77 -13.20 6.88 -0.31
CA GLU A 77 -13.69 6.57 1.03
C GLU A 77 -14.79 5.50 0.98
N HIS A 78 -14.74 4.58 1.94
CA HIS A 78 -15.74 3.52 2.06
C HIS A 78 -16.09 3.32 3.53
N ARG A 79 -17.34 2.95 3.80
CA ARG A 79 -17.85 2.64 5.14
C ARG A 79 -18.78 1.44 5.09
N VAL A 80 -18.85 0.72 6.20
CA VAL A 80 -19.81 -0.36 6.44
C VAL A 80 -20.88 0.17 7.40
N ILE A 81 -22.16 -0.06 7.09
CA ILE A 81 -23.29 0.36 7.91
C ILE A 81 -23.87 -0.88 8.59
N ALA A 82 -23.99 -0.83 9.92
CA ALA A 82 -24.62 -1.91 10.68
C ALA A 82 -26.14 -1.96 10.41
N GLN A 83 -26.68 -3.17 10.33
CA GLN A 83 -28.11 -3.41 10.19
C GLN A 83 -28.65 -4.03 11.49
N GLN A 84 -29.94 -3.78 11.78
CA GLN A 84 -30.59 -4.28 13.00
C GLN A 84 -30.76 -5.81 12.99
N ASP A 85 -31.07 -6.36 11.82
CA ASP A 85 -31.27 -7.79 11.60
C ASP A 85 -30.28 -8.32 10.57
N GLY A 86 -29.74 -9.51 10.82
CA GLY A 86 -28.82 -10.22 9.92
C GLY A 86 -27.36 -10.24 10.38
N ASN A 87 -26.60 -11.17 9.82
CA ASN A 87 -25.17 -11.30 10.06
C ASN A 87 -24.42 -11.12 8.74
N TRP A 88 -23.44 -10.20 8.70
CA TRP A 88 -22.60 -9.97 7.54
C TRP A 88 -21.18 -10.45 7.82
N MET A 89 -20.68 -11.35 6.97
CA MET A 89 -19.31 -11.83 7.03
C MET A 89 -18.51 -11.25 5.86
N SER A 90 -17.33 -10.71 6.18
CA SER A 90 -16.38 -10.18 5.19
C SER A 90 -14.98 -10.73 5.48
N ILE A 91 -14.29 -11.16 4.42
CA ILE A 91 -12.88 -11.56 4.46
C ILE A 91 -12.14 -10.62 3.52
N ALA A 92 -11.41 -9.67 4.08
CA ALA A 92 -10.61 -8.71 3.33
C ALA A 92 -9.13 -9.12 3.35
N SER A 93 -8.50 -9.10 2.18
CA SER A 93 -7.08 -9.38 1.99
C SER A 93 -6.40 -8.13 1.45
N PHE A 94 -5.20 -7.85 1.95
CA PHE A 94 -4.41 -6.69 1.57
C PHE A 94 -3.07 -7.17 1.03
N TYR A 95 -2.77 -6.80 -0.21
CA TYR A 95 -1.50 -7.03 -0.89
C TYR A 95 -0.74 -5.71 -0.82
N ASN A 96 0.21 -5.62 0.10
CA ASN A 96 0.92 -4.40 0.44
C ASN A 96 2.41 -4.62 0.19
N PRO A 97 3.17 -3.55 -0.09
CA PRO A 97 4.61 -3.65 -0.28
C PRO A 97 5.34 -4.19 0.96
N GLY A 98 6.59 -4.61 0.75
CA GLY A 98 7.55 -4.81 1.83
C GLY A 98 7.71 -3.55 2.70
N SER A 99 8.03 -3.73 3.99
CA SER A 99 8.12 -2.61 4.96
C SER A 99 9.12 -1.53 4.54
N ASP A 100 10.24 -1.94 3.94
CA ASP A 100 11.32 -1.09 3.46
C ASP A 100 11.09 -0.55 2.03
N ALA A 101 9.97 -0.90 1.39
CA ALA A 101 9.66 -0.44 0.05
C ALA A 101 9.55 1.09 0.01
N VAL A 102 10.18 1.68 -1.01
CA VAL A 102 10.18 3.12 -1.24
C VAL A 102 9.08 3.47 -2.24
N ILE A 103 8.12 4.25 -1.81
CA ILE A 103 6.93 4.64 -2.57
C ILE A 103 7.12 6.05 -3.11
N PHE A 104 6.93 6.23 -4.42
CA PHE A 104 7.01 7.51 -5.10
C PHE A 104 6.22 7.46 -6.42
N PRO A 105 5.87 8.61 -7.03
CA PRO A 105 5.21 8.61 -8.33
C PRO A 105 6.08 8.02 -9.43
N ALA A 106 5.51 7.17 -10.28
CA ALA A 106 6.24 6.52 -11.38
C ALA A 106 6.83 7.58 -12.33
N PRO A 107 8.15 7.55 -12.61
CA PRO A 107 8.82 8.57 -13.44
C PRO A 107 8.17 8.78 -14.80
N GLU A 108 7.75 7.71 -15.45
CA GLU A 108 7.10 7.72 -16.77
C GLU A 108 5.77 8.48 -16.76
N LEU A 109 5.09 8.51 -15.60
CA LEU A 109 3.84 9.25 -15.43
C LEU A 109 4.07 10.71 -15.05
N ILE A 110 5.22 11.03 -14.45
CA ILE A 110 5.67 12.40 -14.19
C ILE A 110 6.09 13.08 -15.49
N GLU A 111 6.90 12.41 -16.31
CA GLU A 111 7.40 12.95 -17.58
C GLU A 111 6.27 13.29 -18.56
N LYS A 112 5.22 12.46 -18.57
CA LYS A 112 4.01 12.67 -19.40
C LYS A 112 3.04 13.70 -18.80
N ALA A 113 3.30 14.24 -17.61
CA ALA A 113 2.42 15.20 -16.96
C ALA A 113 2.76 16.65 -17.34
N GLU A 114 1.73 17.50 -17.37
CA GLU A 114 1.89 18.95 -17.54
C GLU A 114 2.77 19.57 -16.45
N GLU A 115 3.43 20.68 -16.75
CA GLU A 115 4.40 21.37 -15.87
C GLU A 115 3.86 21.64 -14.46
N GLU A 116 2.59 22.08 -14.36
CA GLU A 116 1.89 22.36 -13.10
C GLU A 116 1.59 21.10 -12.27
N ASN A 117 1.69 19.92 -12.87
CA ASN A 117 1.27 18.65 -12.31
C ASN A 117 2.43 17.63 -12.18
N LYS A 118 3.69 18.05 -12.45
CA LYS A 118 4.85 17.14 -12.53
C LYS A 118 5.06 16.30 -11.27
N LEU A 119 5.01 16.87 -10.05
CA LEU A 119 5.26 16.10 -8.83
C LEU A 119 4.31 16.48 -7.69
N LYS A 120 3.19 15.76 -7.57
CA LYS A 120 2.14 16.05 -6.56
C LYS A 120 2.34 15.35 -5.23
N TYR A 121 2.99 14.18 -5.23
CA TYR A 121 3.13 13.33 -4.06
C TYR A 121 4.60 13.15 -3.68
N PRO A 122 4.90 13.00 -2.38
CA PRO A 122 6.26 12.83 -1.88
C PRO A 122 6.82 11.44 -2.13
N LYS A 123 8.12 11.28 -1.88
CA LYS A 123 8.79 9.98 -1.80
C LYS A 123 8.96 9.58 -0.34
N PHE A 124 8.62 8.33 0.00
CA PHE A 124 8.68 7.86 1.39
C PHE A 124 8.81 6.33 1.51
N VAL A 125 9.20 5.86 2.69
CA VAL A 125 9.23 4.42 3.03
C VAL A 125 7.85 3.96 3.50
N PHE A 126 7.41 2.79 3.04
CA PHE A 126 6.08 2.24 3.32
C PHE A 126 5.82 2.05 4.82
N GLU A 127 6.79 1.55 5.59
CA GLU A 127 6.63 1.36 7.03
C GLU A 127 6.32 2.68 7.77
N ASP A 128 6.98 3.77 7.40
CA ASP A 128 6.75 5.09 7.99
C ASP A 128 5.35 5.61 7.69
N TYR A 129 4.88 5.37 6.46
CA TYR A 129 3.50 5.67 6.09
C TYR A 129 2.49 4.87 6.92
N ILE A 130 2.73 3.57 7.14
CA ILE A 130 1.83 2.72 7.93
C ILE A 130 1.78 3.15 9.40
N LYS A 131 2.91 3.57 9.98
CA LYS A 131 2.96 4.13 11.34
C LYS A 131 2.09 5.39 11.45
N LEU A 132 2.18 6.29 10.46
CA LEU A 132 1.34 7.49 10.39
C LEU A 132 -0.13 7.15 10.15
N TYR A 133 -0.41 6.22 9.23
CA TYR A 133 -1.75 5.79 8.89
C TYR A 133 -2.48 5.20 10.10
N ALA A 134 -1.80 4.41 10.93
CA ALA A 134 -2.39 3.80 12.11
C ALA A 134 -2.97 4.82 13.10
N SER A 135 -2.34 6.00 13.24
CA SER A 135 -2.81 7.07 14.12
C SER A 135 -3.86 7.98 13.47
N LEU A 136 -3.88 8.07 12.14
CA LEU A 136 -4.72 9.02 11.38
C LEU A 136 -5.80 8.36 10.51
N LYS A 137 -6.01 7.04 10.61
CA LYS A 137 -6.85 6.23 9.71
C LYS A 137 -8.22 6.82 9.38
N PHE A 138 -8.88 7.44 10.37
CA PHE A 138 -10.24 7.98 10.26
C PHE A 138 -10.28 9.50 10.16
N GLN A 139 -9.12 10.15 10.02
CA GLN A 139 -9.01 11.57 9.75
C GLN A 139 -9.04 11.84 8.23
N VAL A 140 -9.10 13.12 7.87
CA VAL A 140 -8.97 13.55 6.47
C VAL A 140 -7.68 13.04 5.84
N LYS A 141 -7.76 12.64 4.57
CA LYS A 141 -6.71 11.85 3.92
C LYS A 141 -5.49 12.66 3.53
N GLU A 142 -5.72 13.85 3.01
CA GLU A 142 -4.76 14.74 2.34
C GLU A 142 -3.58 15.14 3.24
N PRO A 143 -3.76 15.51 4.53
CA PRO A 143 -2.66 15.93 5.39
C PRO A 143 -1.58 14.87 5.60
N ARG A 144 -1.89 13.58 5.42
CA ARG A 144 -0.88 12.51 5.58
C ARG A 144 0.25 12.65 4.57
N PHE A 145 -0.05 13.04 3.33
CA PHE A 145 0.99 13.23 2.30
C PHE A 145 1.82 14.50 2.56
N GLU A 146 1.23 15.53 3.16
CA GLU A 146 1.97 16.73 3.58
C GLU A 146 2.97 16.39 4.70
N VAL A 147 2.55 15.57 5.66
CA VAL A 147 3.43 15.07 6.72
C VAL A 147 4.57 14.24 6.14
N MET A 148 4.29 13.31 5.21
CA MET A 148 5.36 12.53 4.55
C MET A 148 6.35 13.42 3.79
N LYS A 149 5.86 14.48 3.12
CA LYS A 149 6.72 15.45 2.42
C LYS A 149 7.62 16.25 3.38
N ALA A 150 7.09 16.64 4.53
CA ALA A 150 7.88 17.32 5.56
C ALA A 150 8.97 16.40 6.14
N MET A 151 8.67 15.12 6.35
CA MET A 151 9.64 14.11 6.78
C MET A 151 10.76 13.91 5.75
N GLU A 152 10.42 13.82 4.46
CA GLU A 152 11.39 13.74 3.35
C GLU A 152 12.37 14.93 3.36
N THR A 153 11.84 16.15 3.53
CA THR A 153 12.66 17.39 3.55
C THR A 153 13.61 17.42 4.75
N THR A 154 13.17 16.94 5.92
CA THR A 154 13.99 16.90 7.14
C THR A 154 15.17 15.93 7.01
N ILE A 155 14.96 14.79 6.33
CA ILE A 155 16.02 13.81 6.07
C ILE A 155 17.06 14.37 5.09
N ASN A 156 16.63 15.10 4.07
CA ASN A 156 17.53 15.70 3.06
C ASN A 156 18.40 16.85 3.59
N LEU A 157 18.06 17.45 4.74
CA LEU A 157 18.80 18.58 5.31
C LEU A 157 20.04 18.19 6.13
N GLY A 158 20.25 16.90 6.42
CA GLY A 158 21.43 16.40 7.16
C GLY A 158 21.62 17.00 8.57
N PRO A 159 22.51 16.44 9.41
CA PRO A 159 22.91 17.12 10.64
C PRO A 159 23.72 18.36 10.28
N ILE A 160 23.30 19.53 10.76
CA ILE A 160 24.16 20.72 10.75
C ILE A 160 25.40 20.34 11.57
N GLU A 161 26.56 20.23 10.91
CA GLU A 161 27.84 20.15 11.59
C GLU A 161 27.99 21.42 12.43
N THR A 162 27.79 21.29 13.74
CA THR A 162 28.21 22.31 14.70
C THR A 162 29.73 22.30 14.73
N VAL A 163 30.31 23.35 14.14
CA VAL A 163 31.71 23.77 14.27
C VAL A 163 32.06 24.01 15.74
#